data_AF-A0A7X2CJX0-F1
#
_entry.id   AF-A0A7X2CJX0-F1
#
_cell.length_a   1.000
_cell.length_b   1.000
_cell.length_c   1.000
_cell.angle_alpha   90.00
_cell.angle_beta   90.00
_cell.angle_gamma   90.00
#
_symmetry.space_group_name_H-M   'P 1'
#
loop_
_entity.id
_entity.type
_entity.pdbx_description
1 polymer ?
#
loop_
_entity_poly.entity_id
_entity_poly.type
_entity_poly.pdbx_seq_one_letter_code
_entity_poly.pdbx_strand_id
1 'polypeptide(L)' 'MNVTANTALFTPSWHAELALGYGRFGDSTRPTLRRHLGPLRVQKHLYAEGPEVCQHIIVH' A
#
# COMPACT_ATOMS: atom_id res chain seq x y z
N MET A 1 6.25 -8.02 -32.22
CA MET A 1 7.46 -8.08 -31.37
C MET A 1 6.98 -8.18 -29.93
N ASN A 2 7.08 -9.35 -29.30
CA ASN A 2 6.62 -9.52 -27.91
C ASN A 2 7.70 -9.00 -26.98
N VAL A 3 7.39 -7.93 -26.23
CA VAL A 3 8.27 -7.38 -25.20
C VAL A 3 8.28 -8.38 -24.04
N THR A 4 9.42 -9.03 -23.82
CA THR A 4 9.63 -9.91 -22.66
C THR A 4 9.49 -9.06 -21.39
N ALA A 5 8.49 -9.36 -20.55
CA ALA A 5 8.38 -8.74 -19.25
C ALA A 5 9.62 -9.09 -18.43
N ASN A 6 10.32 -8.08 -17.94
CA ASN A 6 11.49 -8.26 -17.09
C ASN A 6 11.03 -8.81 -15.73
N THR A 7 11.13 -10.13 -15.54
CA THR A 7 10.90 -10.78 -14.25
C THR A 7 12.13 -10.57 -13.38
N ALA A 8 12.33 -9.35 -12.89
CA ALA A 8 13.35 -9.08 -11.88
C ALA A 8 13.09 -10.04 -10.70
N LEU A 9 14.04 -10.93 -10.43
CA LEU A 9 13.96 -11.89 -9.34
C LEU A 9 13.90 -11.11 -8.02
N PHE A 10 12.83 -11.33 -7.25
CA PHE A 10 12.67 -10.75 -5.92
C PHE A 10 13.78 -11.27 -5.01
N THR A 11 14.66 -10.35 -4.62
CA THR A 11 15.78 -10.58 -3.68
C THR A 11 15.43 -9.86 -2.39
N PRO A 12 14.88 -10.54 -1.37
CA PRO A 12 14.41 -9.88 -0.16
C PRO A 12 15.59 -9.35 0.65
N SER A 13 15.82 -8.04 0.58
CA SER A 13 16.45 -7.31 1.68
C SER A 13 15.39 -7.14 2.79
N TRP A 14 15.57 -7.78 3.95
CA TRP A 14 14.59 -7.74 5.05
C TRP A 14 14.43 -6.35 5.69
N HIS A 15 15.34 -5.42 5.39
CA HIS A 15 15.21 -4.03 5.81
C HIS A 15 14.02 -3.39 5.09
N ALA A 16 12.97 -3.08 5.86
CA ALA A 16 11.73 -2.52 5.36
C ALA A 16 11.26 -1.36 6.24
N GLU A 17 10.61 -0.39 5.61
CA GLU A 17 9.98 0.74 6.29
C GLU A 17 8.61 0.97 5.66
N LEU A 18 7.64 1.38 6.47
CA LEU A 18 6.31 1.74 6.01
C LEU A 18 5.83 2.99 6.73
N ALA A 19 5.47 4.01 5.97
CA ALA A 19 4.86 5.23 6.46
C ALA A 19 3.48 5.42 5.82
N LEU A 20 2.44 5.40 6.67
CA LEU A 20 1.06 5.58 6.29
C LEU A 20 0.47 6.79 7.01
N GLY A 21 -0.30 7.58 6.28
CA GLY A 21 -1.01 8.74 6.81
C GLY A 21 -2.47 8.67 6.40
N TYR A 22 -3.35 9.06 7.32
CA TYR A 22 -4.80 9.09 7.13
C TYR A 22 -5.32 10.44 7.56
N GLY A 23 -6.25 10.99 6.78
CA GLY A 23 -6.88 12.26 7.04
C GLY A 23 -8.40 12.15 6.93
N ARG A 24 -9.10 12.92 7.75
CA ARG A 24 -10.54 13.10 7.63
C ARG A 24 -10.85 13.93 6.38
N PHE A 25 -11.79 13.49 5.57
CA PHE A 25 -12.31 14.22 4.43
C PHE A 25 -13.84 14.17 4.42
N GLY A 26 -14.47 15.24 4.91
CA GLY A 26 -15.92 15.23 5.19
C GLY A 26 -16.27 14.06 6.10
N ASP A 27 -17.20 13.22 5.66
CA ASP A 27 -17.61 12.02 6.37
C ASP A 27 -16.76 10.76 6.14
N SER A 28 -15.66 10.89 5.38
CA SER A 28 -14.75 9.77 5.10
C SER A 28 -13.39 9.90 5.78
N THR A 29 -12.68 8.78 5.94
CA THR A 29 -11.25 8.75 6.27
C THR A 29 -10.49 8.37 5.02
N ARG A 30 -9.54 9.19 4.57
CA ARG A 30 -8.80 8.95 3.32
C ARG A 30 -7.30 8.84 3.57
N PRO A 31 -6.62 7.97 2.84
CA PRO A 31 -5.16 7.85 2.90
C PRO A 31 -4.49 9.08 2.27
N THR A 32 -3.63 9.75 3.04
CA THR A 32 -2.90 10.98 2.66
C THR A 32 -1.43 10.72 2.38
N LEU A 33 -0.85 9.66 2.95
CA LEU A 33 0.53 9.24 2.73
C LEU A 33 0.61 7.73 2.55
N ARG A 34 1.39 7.30 1.56
CA ARG A 34 1.78 5.90 1.34
C ARG A 34 3.22 5.86 0.83
N ARG A 35 4.17 5.59 1.73
CA ARG A 35 5.58 5.34 1.39
C ARG A 35 6.00 4.01 1.97
N HIS A 36 6.74 3.22 1.18
CA HIS A 36 7.33 1.97 1.64
C HIS A 36 8.75 1.82 1.12
N LEU A 37 9.60 1.14 1.90
CA LEU A 37 10.95 0.75 1.53
C LEU A 37 11.07 -0.78 1.62
N GLY A 38 11.84 -1.37 0.72
CA GLY A 38 12.08 -2.81 0.71
C GLY A 38 10.84 -3.62 0.25
N PRO A 39 10.62 -4.83 0.81
CA PRO A 39 9.63 -5.77 0.29
C PRO A 39 8.18 -5.43 0.63
N LEU A 40 7.92 -4.53 1.60
CA LEU A 40 6.56 -4.18 2.00
C LEU A 40 5.74 -3.59 0.84
N ARG A 41 4.50 -4.05 0.69
CA ARG A 41 3.51 -3.51 -0.26
C ARG A 41 2.21 -3.26 0.47
N VAL A 42 1.51 -2.20 0.06
CA VAL A 42 0.20 -1.82 0.58
C VAL A 42 -0.81 -1.91 -0.55
N GLN A 43 -1.86 -2.70 -0.37
CA GLN A 43 -2.90 -2.85 -1.38
C GLN A 43 -3.83 -1.62 -1.41
N LYS A 44 -4.73 -1.58 -2.40
CA LYS A 44 -5.77 -0.54 -2.48
C LYS A 44 -6.59 -0.55 -1.19
N HIS A 45 -6.82 0.63 -0.63
CA HIS A 45 -7.67 0.79 0.53
C HIS A 45 -9.11 0.37 0.26
N LEU A 46 -9.77 -0.07 1.32
CA LEU A 46 -11.16 -0.53 1.32
C LEU A 46 -11.94 0.10 2.49
N TYR A 47 -13.26 0.01 2.44
CA TYR A 47 -14.20 0.61 3.39
C TYR A 47 -15.29 -0.40 3.75
N ALA A 48 -14.91 -1.55 4.34
CA ALA A 48 -15.88 -2.63 4.58
C ALA A 48 -16.93 -2.24 5.65
N GLU A 49 -16.55 -1.37 6.57
CA GLU A 49 -17.40 -0.89 7.68
C GLU A 49 -18.07 0.45 7.39
N GLY A 50 -17.81 1.08 6.24
CA GLY A 50 -18.30 2.41 5.90
C GLY A 50 -17.18 3.40 5.58
N PRO A 51 -17.50 4.57 4.99
CA PRO A 51 -16.53 5.57 4.53
C PRO A 51 -15.65 6.15 5.65
N GLU A 52 -16.10 6.10 6.89
CA GLU A 52 -15.38 6.56 8.09
C GLU A 52 -14.21 5.64 8.47
N VAL A 53 -14.25 4.36 8.08
CA VAL A 53 -13.21 3.37 8.38
C VAL A 53 -12.42 3.00 7.12
N CYS A 54 -11.24 3.60 6.96
CA CYS A 54 -10.30 3.23 5.89
C CYS A 54 -9.44 2.04 6.31
N GLN A 55 -9.49 0.96 5.55
CA GLN A 55 -8.76 -0.28 5.83
C GLN A 55 -7.68 -0.53 4.78
N HIS A 56 -6.55 -1.08 5.21
CA HIS A 56 -5.41 -1.44 4.38
C HIS A 56 -4.97 -2.87 4.63
N ILE A 57 -4.68 -3.58 3.53
CA ILE A 57 -3.98 -4.86 3.57
C ILE A 57 -2.51 -4.60 3.25
N ILE A 58 -1.62 -5.11 4.11
CA ILE A 58 -0.17 -5.00 3.99
C ILE A 58 0.39 -6.40 3.75
N VAL A 59 1.30 -6.54 2.78
CA VAL A 59 1.96 -7.80 2.42
C VAL A 59 3.48 -7.58 2.31
N HIS A 60 4.28 -8.64 2.47
CA HIS A 60 5.73 -8.62 2.32
C HIS A 60 6.24 -9.83 1.54
#